data_AF-A0A8S3D998-F1
#
_entry.id   AF-A0A8S3D998-F1
#
_cell.length_a   1.000
_cell.length_b   1.000
_cell.length_c   1.000
_cell.angle_alpha   90.00
_cell.angle_beta   90.00
_cell.angle_gamma   90.00
#
_symmetry.space_group_name_H-M   'P 1'
#
loop_
_entity.id
_entity.type
_entity.pdbx_description
1 polymer ?
#
loop_
_entity_poly.entity_id
_entity_poly.type
_entity_poly.pdbx_seq_one_letter_code
_entity_poly.pdbx_strand_id
1 'polypeptide(L)' 'STSAWVYVPKSCTDGATCKLHIAYHGCVQSYEKIGDKFVKNTGYNRWADTNNMIILYPQTVATTSISGGASLPNSNGCWD' A
#
# COMPACT_ATOMS: atom_id res chain seq x y z
N SER A 1 10.89 5.11 7.21
CA SER A 1 9.95 4.22 7.91
C SER A 1 9.85 2.94 7.11
N THR A 2 9.75 1.77 7.77
CA THR A 2 9.56 0.44 7.13
C THR A 2 8.13 -0.09 7.30
N SER A 3 7.18 0.78 7.65
CA SER A 3 5.79 0.40 7.90
C SER A 3 5.01 0.14 6.62
N ALA A 4 4.08 -0.82 6.67
CA ALA A 4 3.09 -1.09 5.64
C ALA A 4 1.71 -1.25 6.28
N TRP A 5 0.65 -1.17 5.47
CA TRP A 5 -0.71 -1.45 5.92
C TRP A 5 -1.22 -2.76 5.34
N VAL A 6 -2.07 -3.45 6.08
CA VAL A 6 -2.74 -4.67 5.62
C VAL A 6 -4.21 -4.61 5.99
N TYR A 7 -5.07 -4.95 5.03
CA TYR A 7 -6.48 -5.20 5.27
C TYR A 7 -6.72 -6.71 5.30
N VAL A 8 -7.26 -7.21 6.40
CA VAL A 8 -7.57 -8.63 6.60
C VAL A 8 -9.08 -8.75 6.85
N PRO A 9 -9.87 -9.30 5.90
CA PRO A 9 -11.29 -9.55 6.11
C PRO A 9 -11.56 -10.51 7.27
N LYS A 10 -12.75 -10.38 7.89
CA LYS A 10 -13.22 -11.26 8.97
C LYS A 10 -13.12 -12.75 8.60
N SER A 11 -13.47 -13.12 7.37
CA SER A 11 -13.40 -14.52 6.91
C SER A 11 -11.97 -15.07 6.94
N CYS A 12 -10.98 -14.25 6.60
CA CYS A 12 -9.57 -14.63 6.67
C CYS A 12 -9.07 -14.74 8.10
N THR A 13 -9.49 -13.86 9.01
CA THR A 13 -9.16 -14.00 10.44
C THR A 13 -9.83 -15.20 11.10
N ASP A 14 -10.98 -15.65 10.56
CA ASP A 14 -11.72 -16.81 11.04
C ASP A 14 -11.19 -18.15 10.49
N GLY A 15 -10.10 -18.12 9.71
CA GLY A 15 -9.39 -19.32 9.26
C GLY A 15 -9.73 -19.79 7.84
N ALA A 16 -10.49 -19.02 7.06
CA ALA A 16 -10.68 -19.35 5.65
C ALA A 16 -9.36 -19.29 4.87
N THR A 17 -9.23 -20.11 3.82
CA THR A 17 -8.14 -19.95 2.84
C THR A 17 -8.36 -18.66 2.06
N CYS A 18 -7.40 -17.74 2.13
CA CYS A 18 -7.49 -16.43 1.48
C CYS A 18 -6.41 -16.21 0.43
N LYS A 19 -6.77 -15.45 -0.59
CA LYS A 19 -5.86 -14.94 -1.63
C LYS A 19 -5.15 -13.70 -1.10
N LEU A 20 -4.00 -13.36 -1.69
CA LEU A 20 -3.29 -12.11 -1.40
C LEU A 20 -3.26 -11.23 -2.65
N HIS A 21 -3.60 -9.96 -2.50
CA HIS A 21 -3.39 -8.93 -3.50
C HIS A 21 -2.54 -7.80 -2.93
N ILE A 22 -1.59 -7.30 -3.73
CA ILE A 22 -0.72 -6.19 -3.35
C ILE A 22 -1.19 -4.96 -4.12
N ALA A 23 -1.67 -3.96 -3.40
CA ALA A 23 -2.14 -2.70 -3.97
C ALA A 23 -1.07 -1.62 -3.78
N TYR A 24 -0.42 -1.24 -4.89
CA TYR A 24 0.60 -0.20 -4.92
C TYR A 24 -0.04 1.18 -5.13
N HIS A 25 0.28 2.12 -4.26
CA HIS A 25 -0.12 3.52 -4.44
C HIS A 25 0.74 4.21 -5.51
N GLY A 26 0.24 5.30 -6.11
CA GLY A 26 1.02 6.11 -7.04
C GLY A 26 2.03 7.05 -6.36
N CYS A 27 2.79 7.79 -7.17
CA CYS A 27 3.55 8.95 -6.70
C CYS A 27 2.62 9.90 -5.91
N VAL A 28 3.17 10.59 -4.91
CA VAL A 28 2.46 11.49 -3.98
C VAL A 28 1.26 10.86 -3.25
N GLN A 29 1.14 9.52 -3.24
CA GLN A 29 0.06 8.80 -2.58
C GLN A 29 0.53 7.86 -1.46
N SER A 30 1.79 7.97 -1.02
CA SER A 30 2.26 7.25 0.17
C SER A 30 1.56 7.76 1.43
N TYR A 31 1.62 6.97 2.50
CA TYR A 31 1.04 7.33 3.78
C TYR A 31 1.60 8.64 4.35
N GLU A 32 2.89 8.91 4.12
CA GLU A 32 3.52 10.19 4.49
C GLU A 32 2.83 11.40 3.83
N LYS A 33 2.32 11.23 2.60
CA LYS A 33 1.74 12.32 1.81
C LYS A 33 0.24 12.48 2.03
N ILE A 34 -0.49 11.37 2.10
CA ILE A 34 -1.97 11.39 2.09
C ILE A 34 -2.62 10.59 3.22
N GLY A 35 -1.84 10.10 4.19
CA GLY A 35 -2.33 9.23 5.25
C GLY A 35 -2.93 7.94 4.71
N ASP A 36 -4.04 7.51 5.28
CA ASP A 36 -4.73 6.26 4.93
C ASP A 36 -5.66 6.36 3.71
N LYS A 37 -5.68 7.50 3.00
CA LYS A 37 -6.61 7.73 1.88
C LYS A 37 -6.49 6.66 0.79
N PHE A 38 -5.28 6.24 0.41
CA PHE A 38 -5.11 5.16 -0.56
C PHE A 38 -5.64 3.82 -0.02
N VAL A 39 -5.39 3.54 1.26
CA VAL A 39 -5.84 2.31 1.93
C VAL A 39 -7.36 2.25 2.04
N LYS A 40 -8.04 3.39 2.30
CA LYS A 40 -9.49 3.44 2.55
C LYS A 40 -10.34 3.74 1.32
N ASN A 41 -9.85 4.53 0.37
CA ASN A 41 -10.72 5.17 -0.63
C ASN A 41 -10.57 4.61 -2.05
N THR A 42 -9.74 3.59 -2.25
CA THR A 42 -9.52 2.94 -3.55
C THR A 42 -10.48 1.78 -3.83
N GLY A 43 -11.29 1.39 -2.85
CA GLY A 43 -12.32 0.36 -3.00
C GLY A 43 -11.84 -1.09 -2.87
N TYR A 44 -10.53 -1.35 -2.83
CA TYR A 44 -9.99 -2.72 -2.70
C TYR A 44 -10.55 -3.46 -1.47
N ASN A 45 -10.64 -2.80 -0.30
CA ASN A 45 -11.15 -3.44 0.92
C ASN A 45 -12.59 -3.92 0.79
N ARG A 46 -13.44 -3.16 0.09
CA ARG A 46 -14.84 -3.56 -0.15
C ARG A 46 -14.92 -4.82 -1.01
N TRP A 47 -14.03 -4.94 -2.00
CA TRP A 47 -13.97 -6.15 -2.83
C TRP A 47 -13.36 -7.32 -2.05
N ALA A 48 -12.35 -7.06 -1.23
CA ALA A 48 -11.69 -8.03 -0.37
C ALA A 48 -12.65 -8.74 0.60
N ASP A 49 -13.59 -7.98 1.20
CA ASP A 49 -14.57 -8.47 2.18
C ASP A 49 -15.45 -9.62 1.67
N THR A 50 -15.71 -9.66 0.36
CA THR A 50 -16.64 -10.63 -0.23
C THR A 50 -15.93 -11.71 -1.06
N ASN A 51 -14.59 -11.67 -1.14
CA ASN A 51 -13.80 -12.52 -2.03
C ASN A 51 -12.68 -13.32 -1.33
N ASN A 52 -12.67 -13.37 0.01
CA ASN A 52 -11.63 -14.03 0.81
C ASN A 52 -10.23 -13.58 0.37
N MET A 53 -9.99 -12.27 0.41
CA MET A 53 -8.74 -11.69 -0.06
C MET A 53 -8.14 -10.76 0.98
N ILE A 54 -6.86 -10.94 1.27
CA ILE A 54 -6.06 -10.00 2.05
C ILE A 54 -5.48 -8.96 1.09
N ILE A 55 -5.53 -7.69 1.48
CA ILE A 55 -4.90 -6.61 0.71
C ILE A 55 -3.68 -6.09 1.47
N LEU A 56 -2.50 -6.22 0.87
CA LEU A 56 -1.27 -5.61 1.37
C LEU A 56 -1.07 -4.26 0.67
N TYR A 57 -0.73 -3.24 1.44
CA TYR A 57 -0.44 -1.88 0.99
C TYR A 57 0.98 -1.47 1.40
N PRO A 58 2.01 -1.90 0.66
CA PRO A 58 3.38 -1.46 0.87
C PRO A 58 3.48 0.07 0.74
N GLN A 59 4.43 0.69 1.44
CA GLN A 59 4.64 2.14 1.43
C GLN A 59 6.05 2.48 0.98
N THR A 60 6.16 3.42 0.05
CA THR A 60 7.41 4.13 -0.21
C THR A 60 7.57 5.31 0.75
N VAL A 61 8.75 5.91 0.74
CA VAL A 61 9.06 7.14 1.48
C VAL A 61 9.68 8.13 0.51
N ALA A 62 9.29 9.40 0.61
CA ALA A 62 9.89 10.44 -0.22
C ALA A 62 11.35 10.66 0.18
N THR A 63 12.23 10.79 -0.81
CA THR A 63 13.64 11.12 -0.59
C THR A 63 13.98 12.48 -1.19
N THR A 64 14.75 13.28 -0.46
CA THR A 64 15.28 14.56 -0.94
C THR A 64 16.68 14.44 -1.51
N SER A 65 17.35 13.31 -1.26
CA SER A 65 18.69 13.01 -1.76
C SER A 65 18.62 12.05 -2.93
N ILE A 66 19.59 12.17 -3.83
CA ILE A 66 19.82 11.20 -4.90
C ILE A 66 20.53 9.98 -4.32
N SER A 67 20.03 8.78 -4.59
CA SER A 67 20.61 7.52 -4.13
C SER A 67 20.36 6.42 -5.14
N GLY A 68 21.11 5.32 -5.07
CA GLY A 68 20.83 4.11 -5.84
C GLY A 68 20.99 4.22 -7.35
N GLY A 69 21.78 5.18 -7.85
CA GLY A 69 21.99 5.39 -9.29
C GLY A 69 20.95 6.25 -10.00
N ALA A 70 19.96 6.78 -9.27
CA ALA A 70 18.99 7.73 -9.82
C ALA A 70 19.67 9.04 -10.26
N SER A 71 19.11 9.72 -11.27
CA SER A 71 19.56 11.06 -11.69
C SER A 71 18.81 12.19 -10.98
N LEU A 72 17.70 11.88 -10.29
CA LEU A 72 16.83 12.82 -9.60
C LEU A 72 16.40 12.26 -8.23
N PRO A 73 16.17 13.12 -7.22
CA PRO A 73 15.62 12.68 -5.94
C PRO A 73 14.17 12.22 -6.09
N ASN A 74 13.74 11.25 -5.28
CA ASN A 74 12.38 10.75 -5.29
C ASN A 74 11.49 11.53 -4.31
N SER A 75 11.37 12.84 -4.52
CA SER A 75 10.61 13.75 -3.64
C SER A 75 9.11 13.44 -3.59
N ASN A 76 8.61 12.75 -4.61
CA ASN A 76 7.22 12.32 -4.73
C ASN A 76 6.94 10.97 -4.07
N GLY A 77 7.95 10.24 -3.57
CA GLY A 77 7.73 8.91 -3.00
C GLY A 77 7.11 7.94 -4.02
N CYS A 78 7.62 7.93 -5.24
CA CYS A 78 7.26 6.96 -6.26
C CYS A 78 7.88 5.58 -5.97
N TRP A 79 7.32 4.54 -6.57
CA TRP A 79 8.04 3.28 -6.78
C TRP A 79 9.14 3.49 -7.84
N ASP A 80 10.18 2.66 -7.80
CA ASP A 80 11.28 2.65 -8.78
C ASP A 80 10.89 1.86 -10.03
#